data_AF-A0A6G3YYM4-F1
#
_entry.id   AF-A0A6G3YYM4-F1
#
_cell.length_a   1.000
_cell.length_b   1.000
_cell.length_c   1.000
_cell.angle_alpha   90.00
_cell.angle_beta   90.00
_cell.angle_gamma   90.00
#
_symmetry.space_group_name_H-M   'P 1'
#
loop_
_entity.id
_entity.type
_entity.pdbx_description
1 polymer ?
#
loop_
_entity_poly.entity_id
_entity_poly.type
_entity_poly.pdbx_seq_one_letter_code
_entity_poly.pdbx_strand_id
1 'polypeptide(L)'
;METLSQKIQRVLQDKIELVPYDPAWPQQFQQEKAHLLACLPSHLINRIEHFGSTAVPGLAAKPVVDMLVEVTSLAITREQVPPILEAQGYDYFWRPTRGDDGPPFYAWFIKRDVLGHRTHHIHMVEAHFEHWERLLFRDYLIAHPEVAREYEILKYQLATQHSRDRVTYTEAKTTFIQAITARAKQYYQRGDRAINSERATLKTLGDLE
;
A
#
# COMPACT_ATOMS: atom_id res chain seq x y z
N MET A 1 11.87 5.46 -26.15
CA MET A 1 11.49 5.19 -24.75
C MET A 1 11.08 6.53 -24.13
N GLU A 2 9.99 6.56 -23.38
CA GLU A 2 9.49 7.79 -22.73
C GLU A 2 10.45 8.29 -21.64
N THR A 3 10.63 9.61 -21.50
CA THR A 3 11.49 10.21 -20.47
C THR A 3 10.83 10.19 -19.09
N LEU A 4 11.63 10.32 -18.01
CA LEU A 4 11.10 10.40 -16.65
C LEU A 4 10.10 11.57 -16.48
N SER A 5 10.39 12.73 -17.07
CA SER A 5 9.50 13.90 -17.02
C SER A 5 8.16 13.64 -17.71
N GLN A 6 8.17 12.94 -18.85
CA GLN A 6 6.94 12.54 -19.54
C GLN A 6 6.11 11.55 -18.71
N LYS A 7 6.77 10.54 -18.10
CA LYS A 7 6.11 9.61 -17.16
C LYS A 7 5.48 10.35 -15.98
N ILE A 8 6.18 11.31 -15.38
CA ILE A 8 5.68 12.13 -14.28
C ILE A 8 4.46 12.95 -14.73
N GLN A 9 4.51 13.61 -15.88
CA GLN A 9 3.39 14.41 -16.37
C GLN A 9 2.14 13.56 -16.59
N ARG A 10 2.28 12.38 -17.22
CA ARG A 10 1.17 11.41 -17.35
C ARG A 10 0.63 10.99 -15.99
N VAL A 11 1.51 10.81 -15.00
CA VAL A 11 1.10 10.46 -13.63
C VAL A 11 0.32 11.58 -12.92
N LEU A 12 0.51 12.83 -13.29
CA LEU A 12 -0.20 13.94 -12.65
C LEU A 12 -1.59 14.21 -13.25
N GLN A 13 -1.83 13.77 -14.50
CA GLN A 13 -3.06 14.07 -15.24
C GLN A 13 -4.22 13.09 -15.01
N ASP A 14 -3.99 11.95 -14.34
CA ASP A 14 -5.05 10.95 -14.11
C ASP A 14 -6.13 11.48 -13.16
N LYS A 15 -7.38 11.44 -13.62
CA LYS A 15 -8.56 11.88 -12.86
C LYS A 15 -8.70 11.10 -11.55
N ILE A 16 -9.22 11.78 -10.52
CA ILE A 16 -9.56 11.16 -9.25
C ILE A 16 -11.03 10.75 -9.30
N GLU A 17 -11.26 9.47 -9.55
CA GLU A 17 -12.59 8.87 -9.52
C GLU A 17 -12.63 7.78 -8.45
N LEU A 18 -13.63 7.87 -7.57
CA LEU A 18 -13.92 6.84 -6.58
C LEU A 18 -15.07 6.00 -7.11
N VAL A 19 -14.92 4.68 -7.02
CA VAL A 19 -15.95 3.72 -7.35
C VAL A 19 -16.36 2.94 -6.09
N PRO A 20 -17.58 2.39 -6.03
CA PRO A 20 -17.97 1.45 -5.00
C PRO A 20 -16.96 0.29 -4.89
N TYR A 21 -16.92 -0.37 -3.74
CA TYR A 21 -16.04 -1.52 -3.54
C TYR A 21 -16.31 -2.60 -4.60
N ASP A 22 -15.25 -3.07 -5.26
CA ASP A 22 -15.31 -4.15 -6.23
C ASP A 22 -14.78 -5.45 -5.57
N PRO A 23 -15.61 -6.51 -5.42
CA PRO A 23 -15.19 -7.78 -4.86
C PRO A 23 -14.14 -8.52 -5.72
N ALA A 24 -13.84 -8.06 -6.94
CA ALA A 24 -12.77 -8.59 -7.77
C ALA A 24 -11.37 -8.08 -7.34
N TRP A 25 -11.25 -6.99 -6.57
CA TRP A 25 -9.93 -6.45 -6.19
C TRP A 25 -9.02 -7.44 -5.46
N PRO A 26 -9.49 -8.26 -4.50
CA PRO A 26 -8.66 -9.32 -3.91
C PRO A 26 -8.15 -10.32 -4.94
N GLN A 27 -8.96 -10.67 -5.96
CA GLN A 27 -8.52 -11.58 -7.02
C GLN A 27 -7.49 -10.93 -7.94
N GLN A 28 -7.69 -9.66 -8.31
CA GLN A 28 -6.72 -8.89 -9.09
C GLN A 28 -5.36 -8.80 -8.37
N PHE A 29 -5.38 -8.57 -7.06
CA PHE A 29 -4.18 -8.64 -6.23
C PHE A 29 -3.50 -10.02 -6.30
N GLN A 30 -4.25 -11.11 -6.16
CA GLN A 30 -3.66 -12.47 -6.21
C GLN A 30 -3.04 -12.78 -7.58
N GLN A 31 -3.69 -12.36 -8.66
CA GLN A 31 -3.17 -12.52 -10.02
C GLN A 31 -1.87 -11.76 -10.21
N GLU A 32 -1.82 -10.49 -9.78
CA GLU A 32 -0.61 -9.68 -9.88
C GLU A 32 0.51 -10.21 -8.96
N LYS A 33 0.18 -10.66 -7.76
CA LYS A 33 1.13 -11.32 -6.85
C LYS A 33 1.75 -12.56 -7.50
N ALA A 34 0.93 -13.43 -8.08
CA ALA A 34 1.42 -14.62 -8.77
C ALA A 34 2.31 -14.26 -9.98
N HIS A 35 1.93 -13.22 -10.72
CA HIS A 35 2.72 -12.71 -11.84
C HIS A 35 4.10 -12.22 -11.41
N LEU A 36 4.18 -11.37 -10.37
CA LEU A 36 5.46 -10.86 -9.84
C LEU A 36 6.37 -11.98 -9.35
N LEU A 37 5.81 -12.98 -8.65
CA LEU A 37 6.58 -14.14 -8.19
C LEU A 37 7.10 -15.02 -9.34
N ALA A 38 6.40 -15.04 -10.47
CA ALA A 38 6.79 -15.83 -11.63
C ALA A 38 7.87 -15.14 -12.48
N CYS A 39 7.87 -13.81 -12.58
CA CYS A 39 8.77 -13.08 -13.47
C CYS A 39 10.00 -12.46 -12.78
N LEU A 40 9.99 -12.33 -11.45
CA LEU A 40 11.10 -11.73 -10.70
C LEU A 40 12.02 -12.79 -10.07
N PRO A 41 13.29 -12.46 -9.78
CA PRO A 41 14.21 -13.39 -9.13
C PRO A 41 13.67 -13.90 -7.78
N SER A 42 13.63 -15.22 -7.60
CA SER A 42 13.00 -15.85 -6.43
C SER A 42 13.62 -15.48 -5.07
N HIS A 43 14.89 -15.09 -5.06
CA HIS A 43 15.61 -14.64 -3.86
C HIS A 43 15.35 -13.16 -3.51
N LEU A 44 14.67 -12.41 -4.39
CA LEU A 44 14.48 -10.98 -4.20
C LEU A 44 13.30 -10.68 -3.28
N ILE A 45 12.26 -11.51 -3.27
CA ILE A 45 10.98 -11.21 -2.63
C ILE A 45 10.79 -12.08 -1.39
N ASN A 46 10.61 -11.44 -0.23
CA ASN A 46 10.29 -12.14 1.03
C ASN A 46 8.78 -12.32 1.22
N ARG A 47 7.98 -11.26 0.96
CA ARG A 47 6.52 -11.29 1.09
C ARG A 47 5.85 -10.23 0.22
N ILE A 48 4.58 -10.44 -0.09
CA ILE A 48 3.74 -9.51 -0.86
C ILE A 48 2.38 -9.40 -0.17
N GLU A 49 2.01 -8.17 0.16
CA GLU A 49 0.80 -7.81 0.89
C GLU A 49 -0.10 -6.86 0.08
N HIS A 50 -1.41 -7.09 0.14
CA HIS A 50 -2.42 -6.17 -0.41
C HIS A 50 -2.67 -5.07 0.61
N PHE A 51 -2.52 -3.81 0.24
CA PHE A 51 -2.82 -2.69 1.13
C PHE A 51 -3.64 -1.60 0.43
N GLY A 52 -3.87 -0.49 1.12
CA GLY A 52 -4.66 0.61 0.58
C GLY A 52 -6.17 0.36 0.70
N SER A 53 -6.96 1.23 0.08
CA SER A 53 -8.43 1.16 0.23
C SER A 53 -9.04 -0.06 -0.45
N THR A 54 -8.45 -0.56 -1.54
CA THR A 54 -8.97 -1.74 -2.26
C THR A 54 -8.79 -3.05 -1.48
N ALA A 55 -7.94 -3.03 -0.43
CA ALA A 55 -7.76 -4.15 0.49
C ALA A 55 -8.78 -4.19 1.64
N VAL A 56 -9.66 -3.18 1.75
CA VAL A 56 -10.67 -3.09 2.81
C VAL A 56 -12.05 -3.42 2.22
N PRO A 57 -12.66 -4.56 2.57
CA PRO A 57 -13.97 -4.95 2.05
C PRO A 57 -15.04 -3.89 2.29
N GLY A 58 -15.82 -3.59 1.26
CA GLY A 58 -16.93 -2.62 1.33
C GLY A 58 -16.52 -1.15 1.24
N LEU A 59 -15.23 -0.81 1.20
CA LEU A 59 -14.74 0.57 1.13
C LEU A 59 -14.61 1.06 -0.31
N ALA A 60 -15.31 2.13 -0.69
CA ALA A 60 -15.14 2.77 -1.99
C ALA A 60 -13.72 3.28 -2.19
N ALA A 61 -13.15 3.13 -3.39
CA ALA A 61 -11.75 3.44 -3.65
C ALA A 61 -11.52 3.92 -5.08
N LYS A 62 -10.32 4.43 -5.35
CA LYS A 62 -9.84 4.48 -6.73
C LYS A 62 -9.63 3.03 -7.18
N PRO A 63 -9.96 2.64 -8.42
CA PRO A 63 -9.82 1.27 -8.90
C PRO A 63 -8.34 0.94 -9.20
N VAL A 64 -7.49 1.04 -8.18
CA VAL A 64 -6.05 0.78 -8.24
C VAL A 64 -5.69 -0.11 -7.05
N VAL A 65 -5.18 -1.31 -7.33
CA VAL A 65 -4.68 -2.25 -6.31
C VAL A 65 -3.30 -1.77 -5.85
N ASP A 66 -3.18 -1.42 -4.56
CA ASP A 66 -1.90 -1.06 -3.97
C ASP A 66 -1.24 -2.32 -3.35
N MET A 67 0.00 -2.61 -3.73
CA MET A 67 0.77 -3.79 -3.31
C MET A 67 2.04 -3.37 -2.59
N LEU A 68 2.32 -4.00 -1.45
CA LEU A 68 3.55 -3.82 -0.70
C LEU A 68 4.39 -5.09 -0.82
N VAL A 69 5.56 -4.96 -1.42
CA VAL A 69 6.49 -6.07 -1.69
C VAL A 69 7.71 -5.87 -0.81
N GLU A 70 7.99 -6.85 0.05
CA GLU A 70 9.23 -6.90 0.80
C GLU A 70 10.34 -7.44 -0.09
N VAL A 71 11.35 -6.60 -0.34
CA VAL A 71 12.54 -6.99 -1.07
C VAL A 71 13.72 -7.20 -0.14
N THR A 72 14.59 -8.16 -0.49
CA THR A 72 15.81 -8.46 0.27
C THR A 72 16.86 -7.37 0.16
N SER A 73 16.89 -6.64 -0.97
CA SER A 73 17.75 -5.49 -1.17
C SER A 73 17.14 -4.51 -2.16
N LEU A 74 17.04 -3.24 -1.75
CA LEU A 74 16.63 -2.15 -2.64
C LEU A 74 17.66 -1.86 -3.74
N ALA A 75 18.95 -2.09 -3.47
CA ALA A 75 20.00 -1.93 -4.46
C ALA A 75 19.85 -2.95 -5.60
N ILE A 76 19.68 -4.23 -5.27
CA ILE A 76 19.42 -5.29 -6.24
C ILE A 76 18.10 -5.03 -6.98
N THR A 77 17.06 -4.61 -6.25
CA THR A 77 15.75 -4.28 -6.83
C THR A 77 15.90 -3.20 -7.91
N ARG A 78 16.62 -2.11 -7.61
CA ARG A 78 16.83 -0.99 -8.54
C ARG A 78 17.56 -1.40 -9.81
N GLU A 79 18.46 -2.38 -9.74
CA GLU A 79 19.23 -2.86 -10.89
C GLU A 79 18.44 -3.87 -11.73
N GLN A 80 17.82 -4.87 -11.08
CA GLN A 80 17.30 -6.06 -11.78
C GLN A 80 15.82 -5.98 -12.16
N VAL A 81 15.00 -5.26 -11.40
CA VAL A 81 13.53 -5.28 -11.59
C VAL A 81 13.05 -4.36 -12.72
N PRO A 82 13.54 -3.11 -12.86
CA PRO A 82 13.05 -2.22 -13.92
C PRO A 82 13.17 -2.80 -15.32
N PRO A 83 14.29 -3.42 -15.76
CA PRO A 83 14.37 -4.01 -17.09
C PRO A 83 13.30 -5.09 -17.36
N ILE A 84 12.90 -5.85 -16.34
CA ILE A 84 11.90 -6.93 -16.45
C ILE A 84 10.49 -6.36 -16.55
N LEU A 85 10.13 -5.43 -15.66
CA LEU A 85 8.76 -4.89 -15.58
C LEU A 85 8.51 -3.80 -16.63
N GLU A 86 9.48 -2.95 -16.94
CA GLU A 86 9.31 -1.92 -17.99
C GLU A 86 9.13 -2.55 -19.37
N ALA A 87 9.77 -3.70 -19.64
CA ALA A 87 9.55 -4.48 -20.86
C ALA A 87 8.10 -5.02 -20.98
N GLN A 88 7.38 -5.09 -19.86
CA GLN A 88 5.98 -5.51 -19.78
C GLN A 88 5.00 -4.33 -19.66
N GLY A 89 5.50 -3.09 -19.79
CA GLY A 89 4.68 -1.87 -19.81
C GLY A 89 4.45 -1.22 -18.44
N TYR A 90 5.21 -1.59 -17.41
CA TYR A 90 5.14 -0.92 -16.11
C TYR A 90 5.95 0.38 -16.14
N ASP A 91 5.44 1.43 -15.50
CA ASP A 91 6.21 2.65 -15.25
C ASP A 91 7.05 2.46 -13.98
N TYR A 92 8.37 2.66 -14.05
CA TYR A 92 9.26 2.65 -12.89
C TYR A 92 9.61 4.06 -12.38
N PHE A 93 9.58 4.24 -11.06
CA PHE A 93 10.02 5.44 -10.36
C PHE A 93 10.89 5.09 -9.15
N TRP A 94 12.01 5.80 -9.00
CA TRP A 94 12.82 5.78 -7.78
C TRP A 94 12.42 6.98 -6.92
N ARG A 95 11.74 6.75 -5.80
CA ARG A 95 11.04 7.82 -5.06
C ARG A 95 11.56 7.97 -3.64
N PRO A 96 11.68 9.20 -3.12
CA PRO A 96 11.94 9.42 -1.71
C PRO A 96 10.73 8.98 -0.88
N THR A 97 10.97 8.46 0.31
CA THR A 97 9.90 8.03 1.23
C THR A 97 9.13 9.22 1.82
N ARG A 98 9.78 10.38 1.99
CA ARG A 98 9.32 11.46 2.87
C ARG A 98 9.10 12.81 2.19
N GLY A 99 8.79 12.84 0.88
CA GLY A 99 8.35 14.07 0.20
C GLY A 99 9.41 15.18 0.09
N ASP A 100 10.50 15.08 0.84
CA ASP A 100 11.79 15.68 0.57
C ASP A 100 12.46 14.92 -0.59
N ASP A 101 13.27 15.60 -1.40
CA ASP A 101 14.05 14.96 -2.49
C ASP A 101 15.22 14.11 -1.93
N GLY A 102 15.09 13.60 -0.71
CA GLY A 102 16.12 12.95 0.08
C GLY A 102 15.82 11.48 0.43
N PRO A 103 16.85 10.74 0.89
CA PRO A 103 16.70 9.37 1.31
C PRO A 103 15.89 9.21 2.62
N PRO A 104 15.35 8.02 2.91
CA PRO A 104 15.50 6.80 2.11
C PRO A 104 14.64 6.84 0.83
N PHE A 105 15.09 6.12 -0.19
CA PHE A 105 14.36 5.96 -1.44
C PHE A 105 13.78 4.55 -1.54
N TYR A 106 12.76 4.38 -2.37
CA TYR A 106 12.15 3.09 -2.67
C TYR A 106 11.78 2.97 -4.15
N ALA A 107 11.60 1.74 -4.60
CA ALA A 107 11.15 1.43 -5.95
C ALA A 107 9.62 1.41 -6.02
N TRP A 108 9.06 2.19 -6.94
CA TRP A 108 7.63 2.25 -7.18
C TRP A 108 7.32 1.95 -8.63
N PHE A 109 6.42 0.99 -8.85
CA PHE A 109 5.94 0.64 -10.18
C PHE A 109 4.46 0.93 -10.33
N ILE A 110 4.06 1.34 -11.53
CA ILE A 110 2.66 1.52 -11.90
C ILE A 110 2.34 0.61 -13.09
N LYS A 111 1.36 -0.26 -12.92
CA LYS A 111 0.77 -1.04 -14.03
C LYS A 111 -0.41 -0.30 -14.62
N ARG A 112 -0.57 -0.38 -15.94
CA ARG A 112 -1.71 0.15 -16.67
C ARG A 112 -2.41 -0.94 -17.46
N ASP A 113 -3.71 -0.78 -17.69
CA ASP A 113 -4.46 -1.60 -18.63
C ASP A 113 -4.19 -1.18 -20.08
N VAL A 114 -4.80 -1.89 -21.03
CA VAL A 114 -4.68 -1.61 -22.47
C VAL A 114 -5.25 -0.24 -22.89
N LEU A 115 -6.08 0.38 -22.05
CA LEU A 115 -6.64 1.72 -22.27
C LEU A 115 -5.77 2.81 -21.61
N GLY A 116 -4.69 2.43 -20.93
CA GLY A 116 -3.78 3.33 -20.24
C GLY A 116 -4.20 3.71 -18.81
N HIS A 117 -5.30 3.15 -18.29
CA HIS A 117 -5.74 3.39 -16.93
C HIS A 117 -4.84 2.65 -15.95
N ARG A 118 -4.53 3.28 -14.81
CA ARG A 118 -3.78 2.60 -13.76
C ARG A 118 -4.61 1.52 -13.14
N THR A 119 -4.00 0.37 -12.93
CA THR A 119 -4.63 -0.77 -12.28
C THR A 119 -3.88 -1.18 -11.02
N HIS A 120 -2.56 -1.02 -10.98
CA HIS A 120 -1.76 -1.41 -9.82
C HIS A 120 -0.70 -0.37 -9.48
N HIS A 121 -0.46 -0.22 -8.19
CA HIS A 121 0.74 0.40 -7.65
C HIS A 121 1.53 -0.64 -6.87
N ILE A 122 2.80 -0.79 -7.17
CA ILE A 122 3.66 -1.79 -6.52
C ILE A 122 4.78 -1.03 -5.81
N HIS A 123 4.75 -1.08 -4.48
CA HIS A 123 5.73 -0.46 -3.61
C HIS A 123 6.70 -1.55 -3.16
N MET A 124 7.94 -1.50 -3.64
CA MET A 124 8.99 -2.42 -3.23
C MET A 124 9.90 -1.75 -2.21
N VAL A 125 9.98 -2.31 -1.01
CA VAL A 125 10.71 -1.76 0.15
C VAL A 125 11.35 -2.87 0.98
N GLU A 126 12.40 -2.55 1.74
CA GLU A 126 12.97 -3.47 2.72
C GLU A 126 12.10 -3.55 3.99
N ALA A 127 12.30 -4.60 4.80
CA ALA A 127 11.48 -4.91 5.98
C ALA A 127 11.40 -3.78 7.03
N HIS A 128 12.43 -2.94 7.13
CA HIS A 128 12.54 -1.90 8.15
C HIS A 128 11.88 -0.56 7.77
N PHE A 129 11.31 -0.46 6.56
CA PHE A 129 10.68 0.78 6.09
C PHE A 129 9.33 1.03 6.76
N GLU A 130 9.02 2.30 7.04
CA GLU A 130 7.73 2.73 7.63
C GLU A 130 6.51 2.42 6.75
N HIS A 131 6.72 2.02 5.49
CA HIS A 131 5.65 1.61 4.58
C HIS A 131 4.86 0.42 5.11
N TRP A 132 5.49 -0.46 5.91
CA TRP A 132 4.83 -1.60 6.54
C TRP A 132 3.75 -1.19 7.55
N GLU A 133 3.82 0.03 8.11
CA GLU A 133 2.78 0.55 9.01
C GLU A 133 1.44 0.76 8.29
N ARG A 134 1.43 0.80 6.95
CA ARG A 134 0.20 0.90 6.14
C ARG A 134 -0.69 -0.34 6.29
N LEU A 135 -0.13 -1.48 6.67
CA LEU A 135 -0.90 -2.68 6.99
C LEU A 135 -1.70 -2.50 8.28
N LEU A 136 -1.15 -1.81 9.28
CA LEU A 136 -1.88 -1.49 10.51
C LEU A 136 -3.10 -0.62 10.22
N PHE A 137 -2.96 0.35 9.31
CA PHE A 137 -4.09 1.16 8.86
C PHE A 137 -5.16 0.31 8.18
N ARG A 138 -4.78 -0.55 7.21
CA ARG A 138 -5.69 -1.50 6.54
C ARG A 138 -6.44 -2.35 7.56
N ASP A 139 -5.71 -3.04 8.43
CA ASP A 139 -6.26 -4.01 9.37
C ASP A 139 -7.19 -3.33 10.39
N TYR A 140 -6.83 -2.12 10.81
CA TYR A 140 -7.67 -1.33 11.71
C TYR A 140 -9.00 -0.93 11.05
N LEU A 141 -8.97 -0.49 9.79
CA LEU A 141 -10.21 -0.18 9.05
C LEU A 141 -11.09 -1.42 8.84
N ILE A 142 -10.50 -2.59 8.59
CA ILE A 142 -11.24 -3.86 8.47
C ILE A 142 -11.93 -4.20 9.79
N ALA A 143 -11.23 -4.03 10.92
CA ALA A 143 -11.77 -4.33 12.24
C ALA A 143 -12.78 -3.28 12.76
N HIS A 144 -12.80 -2.07 12.18
CA HIS A 144 -13.60 -0.93 12.65
C HIS A 144 -14.38 -0.31 11.47
N PRO A 145 -15.50 -0.93 11.04
CA PRO A 145 -16.28 -0.47 9.88
C PRO A 145 -16.77 0.98 9.97
N GLU A 146 -17.01 1.49 11.19
CA GLU A 146 -17.36 2.89 11.44
C GLU A 146 -16.25 3.84 11.04
N VAL A 147 -14.98 3.49 11.33
CA VAL A 147 -13.81 4.29 10.94
C VAL A 147 -13.57 4.19 9.44
N ALA A 148 -13.82 3.02 8.83
CA ALA A 148 -13.79 2.87 7.37
C ALA A 148 -14.81 3.79 6.69
N ARG A 149 -16.01 3.94 7.26
CA ARG A 149 -17.05 4.86 6.78
C ARG A 149 -16.65 6.32 6.91
N GLU A 150 -16.07 6.73 8.04
CA GLU A 150 -15.50 8.08 8.20
C GLU A 150 -14.46 8.38 7.12
N TYR A 151 -13.57 7.41 6.88
CA TYR A 151 -12.54 7.54 5.84
C TYR A 151 -13.13 7.62 4.42
N GLU A 152 -14.20 6.89 4.15
CA GLU A 152 -14.95 6.96 2.90
C GLU A 152 -15.55 8.35 2.66
N ILE A 153 -16.25 8.90 3.66
CA ILE A 153 -16.85 10.24 3.59
C ILE A 153 -15.77 11.28 3.29
N LEU A 154 -14.64 11.23 4.02
CA LEU A 154 -13.51 12.11 3.79
C LEU A 154 -13.00 12.01 2.34
N LYS A 155 -12.86 10.80 1.80
CA LYS A 155 -12.39 10.59 0.42
C LYS A 155 -13.34 11.22 -0.60
N TYR A 156 -14.65 11.10 -0.43
CA TYR A 156 -15.62 11.73 -1.33
C TYR A 156 -15.58 13.25 -1.25
N GLN A 157 -15.49 13.82 -0.05
CA GLN A 157 -15.34 15.27 0.16
C GLN A 157 -14.08 15.80 -0.55
N LEU A 158 -12.94 15.15 -0.35
CA LEU A 158 -11.68 15.53 -0.98
C LEU A 158 -11.68 15.32 -2.50
N ALA A 159 -12.31 14.25 -3.00
CA ALA A 159 -12.42 14.02 -4.45
C ALA A 159 -13.25 15.14 -5.11
N THR A 160 -14.26 15.66 -4.41
CA THR A 160 -15.07 16.80 -4.87
C THR A 160 -14.25 18.10 -4.87
N GLN A 161 -13.51 18.37 -3.79
CA GLN A 161 -12.72 19.59 -3.61
C GLN A 161 -11.47 19.65 -4.51
N HIS A 162 -10.87 18.50 -4.81
CA HIS A 162 -9.57 18.40 -5.49
C HIS A 162 -9.61 17.51 -6.75
N SER A 163 -10.72 17.51 -7.49
CA SER A 163 -10.95 16.62 -8.64
C SER A 163 -9.85 16.64 -9.71
N ARG A 164 -9.08 17.72 -9.81
CA ARG A 164 -7.96 17.91 -10.76
C ARG A 164 -6.59 18.04 -10.10
N ASP A 165 -6.50 17.91 -8.77
CA ASP A 165 -5.25 18.02 -8.02
C ASP A 165 -4.99 16.74 -7.20
N ARG A 166 -4.28 15.80 -7.83
CA ARG A 166 -3.97 14.50 -7.24
C ARG A 166 -3.01 14.60 -6.06
N VAL A 167 -2.12 15.59 -6.08
CA VAL A 167 -1.13 15.81 -5.02
C VAL A 167 -1.87 16.28 -3.78
N THR A 168 -2.64 17.36 -3.89
CA THR A 168 -3.41 17.89 -2.75
C THR A 168 -4.43 16.90 -2.23
N TYR A 169 -5.14 16.16 -3.10
CA TYR A 169 -6.04 15.08 -2.65
C TYR A 169 -5.32 14.01 -1.81
N THR A 170 -4.08 13.67 -2.17
CA THR A 170 -3.31 12.65 -1.46
C THR A 170 -2.83 13.19 -0.12
N GLU A 171 -2.30 14.42 -0.11
CA GLU A 171 -1.81 15.11 1.09
C GLU A 171 -2.91 15.41 2.11
N ALA A 172 -4.10 15.82 1.64
CA ALA A 172 -5.22 16.16 2.51
C ALA A 172 -5.75 14.97 3.34
N LYS A 173 -5.40 13.73 2.96
CA LYS A 173 -5.73 12.52 3.74
C LYS A 173 -4.69 12.20 4.80
N THR A 174 -3.49 12.77 4.72
CA THR A 174 -2.33 12.38 5.53
C THR A 174 -2.63 12.48 7.02
N THR A 175 -3.23 13.59 7.47
CA THR A 175 -3.58 13.79 8.89
C THR A 175 -4.51 12.70 9.40
N PHE A 176 -5.55 12.34 8.65
CA PHE A 176 -6.47 11.27 9.02
C PHE A 176 -5.75 9.91 9.09
N ILE A 177 -4.99 9.57 8.04
CA ILE A 177 -4.27 8.30 7.96
C ILE A 177 -3.28 8.17 9.12
N GLN A 178 -2.51 9.21 9.42
CA GLN A 178 -1.55 9.21 10.53
C GLN A 178 -2.24 9.03 11.89
N ALA A 179 -3.36 9.73 12.12
CA ALA A 179 -4.11 9.63 13.37
C ALA A 179 -4.65 8.21 13.57
N ILE A 180 -5.25 7.60 12.55
CA ILE A 180 -5.76 6.23 12.63
C ILE A 180 -4.63 5.21 12.73
N THR A 181 -3.52 5.39 12.02
CA THR A 181 -2.34 4.52 12.14
C THR A 181 -1.78 4.55 13.57
N ALA A 182 -1.74 5.71 14.21
CA ALA A 182 -1.32 5.82 15.61
C ALA A 182 -2.28 5.09 16.56
N ARG A 183 -3.60 5.22 16.35
CA ARG A 183 -4.61 4.45 17.10
C ARG A 183 -4.46 2.95 16.90
N ALA A 184 -4.24 2.52 15.66
CA ALA A 184 -4.01 1.12 15.31
C ALA A 184 -2.80 0.54 16.04
N LYS A 185 -1.66 1.25 16.05
CA LYS A 185 -0.47 0.85 16.82
C LYS A 185 -0.80 0.61 18.30
N GLN A 186 -1.53 1.53 18.92
CA GLN A 186 -1.93 1.40 20.33
C GLN A 186 -2.89 0.22 20.56
N TYR A 187 -3.84 0.01 19.63
CA TYR A 187 -4.82 -1.08 19.70
C TYR A 187 -4.14 -2.46 19.69
N TYR A 188 -3.26 -2.71 18.72
CA TYR A 188 -2.58 -4.00 18.59
C TYR A 188 -1.53 -4.23 19.68
N GLN A 189 -0.81 -3.19 20.11
CA GLN A 189 0.13 -3.29 21.25
C GLN A 189 -0.56 -3.70 22.55
N ARG A 190 -1.80 -3.25 22.79
CA ARG A 190 -2.58 -3.64 23.98
C ARG A 190 -3.06 -5.07 23.90
N GLY A 191 -3.53 -5.51 22.72
CA GLY A 191 -3.94 -6.90 22.48
C GLY A 191 -2.81 -7.90 22.72
N ASP A 192 -1.61 -7.62 22.20
CA ASP A 192 -0.44 -8.47 22.41
C ASP A 192 -0.03 -8.55 23.88
N ARG A 193 -0.12 -7.44 24.62
CA ARG A 193 0.17 -7.43 26.07
C ARG A 193 -0.85 -8.23 26.87
N ALA A 194 -2.14 -8.15 26.54
CA ALA A 194 -3.18 -8.91 27.21
C ALA A 194 -2.99 -10.43 27.00
N ILE A 195 -2.75 -10.85 25.76
CA ILE A 195 -2.49 -12.27 25.42
C ILE A 195 -1.22 -12.78 26.13
N ASN A 196 -0.15 -11.99 26.15
CA ASN A 196 1.09 -12.38 26.82
C ASN A 196 0.93 -12.42 28.35
N SER A 197 0.11 -11.55 28.94
CA SER A 197 -0.22 -11.60 30.36
C SER A 197 -1.01 -12.86 30.71
N GLU A 198 -2.05 -13.21 29.95
CA GLU A 198 -2.86 -14.43 30.18
C GLU A 198 -2.02 -15.70 30.03
N ARG A 199 -1.13 -15.77 29.03
CA ARG A 199 -0.19 -16.87 28.85
C ARG A 199 0.81 -16.99 30.00
N ALA A 200 1.29 -15.87 30.54
CA ALA A 200 2.18 -15.87 31.70
C ALA A 200 1.46 -16.36 32.96
N THR A 201 0.21 -15.94 33.18
CA THR A 201 -0.61 -16.39 34.32
C THR A 201 -0.92 -17.89 34.26
N LEU A 202 -1.27 -18.42 33.09
CA LEU A 202 -1.53 -19.85 32.89
C LEU A 202 -0.27 -20.71 33.10
N LYS A 203 0.92 -20.20 32.72
CA LYS A 203 2.18 -20.91 32.93
C LYS A 203 2.55 -20.99 34.43
N THR A 204 2.38 -19.90 35.18
CA THR A 204 2.63 -19.87 36.63
C THR A 204 1.69 -20.80 37.41
N LEU A 205 0.47 -21.01 36.92
CA LEU A 205 -0.49 -21.96 37.53
C LEU A 205 -0.15 -23.42 37.20
N GLY A 206 0.43 -23.70 36.04
CA GLY A 206 0.85 -25.05 35.65
C GLY A 206 2.19 -25.52 36.25
N ASP A 207 3.03 -24.59 36.73
CA ASP A 207 4.30 -24.89 37.42
C ASP A 207 4.13 -25.09 38.95
N LEU A 208 2.89 -25.07 39.46
CA LEU A 208 2.54 -25.25 40.88
C LEU A 208 1.89 -26.62 41.18
N GLU A 209 1.84 -27.54 40.22
CA GLU A 209 1.43 -28.95 40.38
C GLU A 209 2.64 -29.90 40.27
#